data_AF-A0A9X2HLW1-F1
#
_entry.id   AF-A0A9X2HLW1-F1
#
_cell.length_a   1.000
_cell.length_b   1.000
_cell.length_c   1.000
_cell.angle_alpha   90.00
_cell.angle_beta   90.00
_cell.angle_gamma   90.00
#
_symmetry.space_group_name_H-M   'P 1'
#
loop_
_entity.id
_entity.type
_entity.pdbx_description
1 polymer ?
#
loop_
_entity_poly.entity_id
_entity_poly.type
_entity_poly.pdbx_seq_one_letter_code
_entity_poly.pdbx_strand_id
1 'polypeptide(L)' 'MTHDEEGVELADLDAAKEVGRREARYQAAESVRAHGHLIRSHKVVICDASGELATIAFGDVVSIG' A
#
# COMPACT_ATOMS: atom_id res chain seq x y z
N MET A 1 1.91 -16.02 4.89
CA MET A 1 1.83 -14.71 4.21
C MET A 1 0.57 -14.71 3.39
N THR A 2 -0.50 -14.11 3.89
CA THR A 2 -1.70 -13.81 3.10
C THR A 2 -1.33 -12.65 2.18
N HIS A 3 -1.10 -12.96 0.90
CA HIS A 3 -1.08 -11.93 -0.15
C HIS A 3 -2.54 -11.76 -0.54
N ASP A 4 -3.13 -10.59 -0.25
CA ASP A 4 -4.42 -10.23 -0.82
C ASP A 4 -4.20 -9.98 -2.33
N GLU A 5 -4.89 -10.77 -3.15
CA GLU A 5 -4.65 -10.90 -4.59
C GLU A 5 -5.40 -9.83 -5.43
N GLU A 6 -6.01 -8.84 -4.78
CA GLU A 6 -6.74 -7.75 -5.44
C GLU A 6 -5.79 -6.63 -5.89
N GLY A 7 -4.98 -6.93 -6.91
CA GLY A 7 -4.24 -5.91 -7.66
C GLY A 7 -5.13 -5.18 -8.67
N VAL A 8 -4.78 -3.93 -9.00
CA VAL A 8 -5.42 -3.17 -10.09
C VAL A 8 -4.40 -2.84 -11.17
N GLU A 9 -4.74 -3.13 -12.42
CA GLU A 9 -3.93 -2.77 -13.57
C GLU A 9 -4.10 -1.28 -13.89
N LEU A 10 -2.98 -0.57 -13.98
CA LEU A 10 -2.96 0.89 -14.18
C LEU A 10 -2.08 1.25 -15.38
N ALA A 11 -2.43 2.37 -16.03
CA ALA A 11 -1.87 2.75 -17.32
C ALA A 11 -0.36 3.04 -17.28
N ASP A 12 0.15 3.53 -16.16
CA ASP A 12 1.57 3.83 -15.95
C ASP A 12 1.95 3.75 -14.45
N LEU A 13 3.27 3.82 -14.20
CA LEU A 13 3.84 3.71 -12.86
C LEU A 13 3.44 4.87 -11.93
N ASP A 14 3.19 6.07 -12.46
CA ASP A 14 2.80 7.21 -11.63
C ASP A 14 1.35 7.07 -11.16
N ALA A 15 0.44 6.65 -12.05
CA ALA A 15 -0.91 6.25 -11.69
C ALA A 15 -0.89 5.10 -10.67
N ALA A 16 -0.03 4.09 -10.87
CA ALA A 16 0.16 3.00 -9.92
C ALA A 16 0.62 3.46 -8.55
N LYS A 17 1.54 4.42 -8.48
CA LYS A 17 1.99 5.03 -7.22
C LYS A 17 0.89 5.83 -6.54
N GLU A 18 0.10 6.59 -7.29
CA GLU A 18 -1.01 7.35 -6.71
C GLU A 18 -2.05 6.44 -6.06
N VAL A 19 -2.49 5.40 -6.78
CA VAL A 19 -3.42 4.40 -6.24
C VAL A 19 -2.79 3.66 -5.07
N GLY A 20 -1.54 3.20 -5.20
CA GLY A 20 -0.85 2.51 -4.12
C GLY A 20 -0.72 3.35 -2.84
N ARG A 21 -0.51 4.68 -2.95
CA ARG A 21 -0.54 5.59 -1.80
C ARG A 21 -1.93 5.69 -1.18
N ARG A 22 -2.98 5.74 -2.00
CA ARG A 22 -4.36 5.79 -1.53
C ARG A 22 -4.72 4.51 -0.76
N GLU A 23 -4.44 3.35 -1.33
CA GLU A 23 -4.69 2.04 -0.72
C GLU A 23 -3.90 1.88 0.59
N ALA A 24 -2.62 2.27 0.59
CA ALA A 24 -1.80 2.24 1.80
C ALA A 24 -2.39 3.10 2.92
N ARG A 25 -2.97 4.27 2.61
CA ARG A 25 -3.67 5.11 3.61
C ARG A 25 -4.95 4.45 4.13
N TYR A 26 -5.76 3.87 3.24
CA TYR A 26 -6.99 3.19 3.63
C TYR A 26 -6.70 2.00 4.56
N GLN A 27 -5.78 1.13 4.16
CA GLN A 27 -5.41 -0.02 4.97
C GLN A 27 -4.72 0.36 6.27
N ALA A 28 -3.93 1.44 6.28
CA ALA A 28 -3.37 2.00 7.51
C ALA A 28 -4.48 2.46 8.49
N ALA A 29 -5.48 3.19 7.98
CA ALA A 29 -6.61 3.64 8.78
C ALA A 29 -7.45 2.46 9.30
N GLU A 30 -7.73 1.48 8.46
CA GLU A 30 -8.45 0.26 8.84
C GLU A 30 -7.65 -0.56 9.87
N SER A 31 -6.32 -0.64 9.75
CA SER A 31 -5.47 -1.30 10.75
C SER A 31 -5.60 -0.63 12.12
N VAL A 32 -5.57 0.70 12.17
CA VAL A 32 -5.78 1.47 13.41
C VAL A 32 -7.20 1.23 13.96
N ARG A 33 -8.21 1.23 13.10
CA ARG A 33 -9.61 1.02 13.50
C ARG A 33 -9.87 -0.38 14.03
N ALA A 34 -9.30 -1.41 13.38
CA ALA A 34 -9.54 -2.82 13.72
C ALA A 34 -8.65 -3.30 14.88
N HIS A 35 -7.39 -2.84 14.96
CA HIS A 35 -6.39 -3.35 15.90
C HIS A 35 -5.92 -2.32 16.93
N GLY A 36 -6.36 -1.06 16.83
CA GLY A 36 -5.97 0.01 17.75
C GLY A 36 -4.54 0.54 17.56
N HIS A 37 -3.81 0.08 16.54
CA HIS A 37 -2.44 0.52 16.27
C HIS A 37 -2.09 0.44 14.78
N LEU A 38 -1.13 1.26 14.34
CA LEU A 38 -0.63 1.24 12.98
C LEU A 38 0.38 0.10 12.78
N ILE A 39 0.10 -0.78 11.82
CA ILE A 39 1.04 -1.85 11.40
C ILE A 39 2.04 -1.25 10.42
N ARG A 40 3.14 -0.70 10.92
CA ARG A 40 4.15 0.00 10.12
C ARG A 40 4.88 -0.88 9.10
N SER A 41 4.91 -2.20 9.34
CA SER A 41 5.56 -3.18 8.47
C SER A 41 4.74 -3.51 7.23
N HIS A 42 3.47 -3.10 7.16
CA HIS A 42 2.66 -3.28 5.95
C HIS A 42 3.09 -2.33 4.83
N LYS A 43 3.01 -2.85 3.61
CA LYS A 43 3.45 -2.18 2.41
C LYS A 43 2.60 -2.59 1.22
N VAL A 44 2.36 -1.65 0.32
CA VAL A 44 1.79 -1.93 -1.01
C VAL A 44 2.95 -2.12 -1.97
N VAL A 45 2.93 -3.22 -2.71
CA VAL A 45 3.95 -3.53 -3.72
C VAL A 45 3.33 -3.29 -5.10
N ILE A 46 4.03 -2.51 -5.92
CA ILE A 46 3.68 -2.24 -7.32
C ILE A 46 4.58 -3.11 -8.18
N CYS A 47 3.98 -3.96 -9.00
CA CYS A 47 4.67 -4.88 -9.88
C CYS A 47 4.26 -4.67 -11.34
N ASP A 48 5.14 -5.05 -12.26
CA ASP A 48 4.82 -5.31 -13.66
C ASP A 48 5.19 -6.76 -14.03
N ALA A 49 5.14 -7.09 -15.33
CA ALA A 49 5.53 -8.41 -15.84
C ALA A 49 7.01 -8.77 -15.59
N SER A 50 7.86 -7.79 -15.32
CA SER A 50 9.29 -7.96 -15.04
C SER A 50 9.59 -8.14 -13.55
N GLY A 51 8.67 -7.73 -12.67
CA GLY A 51 8.77 -7.92 -11.22
C GLY A 51 8.34 -6.69 -10.41
N GLU A 52 8.87 -6.56 -9.19
CA GLU A 52 8.60 -5.41 -8.32
C GLU A 52 9.23 -4.14 -8.90
N LEU A 53 8.40 -3.11 -9.12
CA LEU A 53 8.81 -1.79 -9.58
C LEU A 53 8.95 -0.79 -8.44
N ALA A 54 8.08 -0.87 -7.43
CA ALA A 54 8.11 0.04 -6.29
C ALA A 54 7.39 -0.57 -5.09
N THR A 55 7.77 -0.11 -3.90
CA THR A 55 7.12 -0.43 -2.64
C THR A 55 6.71 0.87 -1.95
N ILE A 56 5.50 0.91 -1.37
CA ILE A 56 4.97 2.02 -0.58
C ILE A 56 4.66 1.50 0.82
N ALA A 57 5.45 1.88 1.82
CA ALA A 57 5.20 1.48 3.20
C ALA A 57 4.11 2.36 3.83
N PHE A 58 3.37 1.81 4.80
CA PHE A 58 2.32 2.56 5.48
C PHE A 58 2.89 3.76 6.26
N GLY A 59 4.11 3.62 6.77
CA GLY A 59 4.84 4.71 7.43
C GLY A 59 5.17 5.90 6.52
N ASP A 60 5.23 5.72 5.20
CA ASP A 60 5.53 6.80 4.25
C ASP A 60 4.31 7.67 3.93
N VAL A 61 3.09 7.14 4.15
CA VAL A 61 1.84 7.79 3.74
C VAL A 61 0.98 8.29 4.90
N VAL A 62 1.29 7.88 6.14
CA VAL A 62 0.62 8.32 7.36
C VAL A 62 1.64 8.88 8.36
N SER A 63 1.47 10.14 8.76
CA SER A 63 2.22 10.73 9.87
C SER A 63 1.41 10.60 11.15
N ILE A 64 2.02 10.02 12.20
CA ILE A 64 1.46 10.03 13.55
C ILE A 64 2.12 11.20 14.28
N GLY A 65 1.35 12.26 14.53
CA GLY A 65 1.75 13.42 15.33
C GLY A 65 1.39 13.28 16.79
#